data_AF-A0A521NXG5-F1
#
_entry.id   AF-A0A521NXG5-F1
#
_cell.length_a   1.000
_cell.length_b   1.000
_cell.length_c   1.000
_cell.angle_alpha   90.00
_cell.angle_beta   90.00
_cell.angle_gamma   90.00
#
_symmetry.space_group_name_H-M   'P 1'
#
loop_
_entity.id
_entity.type
_entity.pdbx_description
1 polymer ?
#
loop_
_entity_poly.entity_id
_entity_poly.type
_entity_poly.pdbx_seq_one_letter_code
_entity_poly.pdbx_strand_id
1 'polypeptide(L)'
;MARDSEFVPLNDAELRAVIGPNSRHVALIEDAFKVLVEAPGGGVSVNGGTRDRSDARHVIEDLAKRAALGAEVTEADVRAALGQARGGKGTPGMAAAGVSLPGGKRGAIVPKTKAQAAYLDMLGRCELSFGVGPAGTGKTFLAAAYGASLLRRGQVDRLVITRPAVEAGEKLGFLPGDLNEKVDPYLAPIWEALNDILGAEDVQRRRDKGEIEAAPIAFMRGRTLSHAFVIVDEAQNTSRL
;
A
#
# COMPACT_ATOMS: atom_id res chain seq x y z
N MET A 1 2.15 41.92 -21.00
CA MET A 1 2.75 41.31 -19.79
C MET A 1 3.15 39.90 -20.16
N ALA A 2 4.45 39.58 -20.10
CA ALA A 2 4.97 38.28 -20.53
C ALA A 2 4.28 37.16 -19.74
N ARG A 3 3.68 36.19 -20.44
CA ARG A 3 3.22 34.97 -19.80
C ARG A 3 4.48 34.19 -19.47
N ASP A 4 4.88 34.19 -18.21
CA ASP A 4 6.00 33.35 -17.75
C ASP A 4 5.61 31.90 -17.95
N SER A 5 6.10 31.31 -19.04
CA SER A 5 5.95 29.91 -19.39
C SER A 5 7.19 29.15 -18.92
N GLU A 6 7.01 28.01 -18.28
CA GLU A 6 8.12 27.16 -17.85
C GLU A 6 8.17 25.88 -18.67
N PHE A 7 9.28 25.65 -19.38
CA PHE A 7 9.46 24.48 -20.26
C PHE A 7 10.21 23.36 -19.54
N VAL A 8 9.63 22.16 -19.59
CA VAL A 8 10.18 20.92 -19.04
C VAL A 8 10.55 19.99 -20.20
N PRO A 9 11.84 19.72 -20.45
CA PRO A 9 12.26 18.82 -21.52
C PRO A 9 11.94 17.36 -21.16
N LEU A 10 11.36 16.61 -22.09
CA LEU A 10 10.96 15.21 -21.92
C LEU A 10 11.29 14.40 -23.17
N ASN A 11 11.71 13.14 -23.00
CA ASN A 11 11.80 12.19 -24.11
C ASN A 11 10.42 11.62 -24.50
N ASP A 12 10.33 10.89 -25.61
CA ASP A 12 9.05 10.39 -26.14
C ASP A 12 8.31 9.42 -25.20
N ALA A 13 9.03 8.70 -24.34
CA ALA A 13 8.42 7.79 -23.37
C ALA A 13 7.84 8.56 -22.17
N GLU A 14 8.61 9.52 -21.64
CA GLU A 14 8.20 10.42 -20.57
C GLU A 14 7.03 11.30 -21.01
N LEU A 15 7.10 11.86 -22.22
CA LEU A 15 6.04 12.70 -22.77
C LEU A 15 4.72 11.94 -22.87
N ARG A 16 4.74 10.69 -23.37
CA ARG A 16 3.54 9.84 -23.42
C ARG A 16 2.98 9.54 -22.04
N ALA A 17 3.84 9.28 -21.06
CA ALA A 17 3.42 9.01 -19.69
C ALA A 17 2.81 10.25 -19.01
N VAL A 18 3.39 11.43 -19.25
CA VAL A 18 2.91 12.71 -18.70
C VAL A 18 1.60 13.14 -19.34
N ILE A 19 1.44 13.00 -20.67
CA ILE A 19 0.19 13.31 -21.37
C ILE A 19 -0.91 12.32 -20.96
N GLY A 20 -0.56 11.04 -20.91
CA GLY A 20 -1.47 9.94 -20.63
C GLY A 20 -2.46 9.65 -21.76
N PRO A 21 -3.26 8.58 -21.63
CA PRO A 21 -4.26 8.21 -22.63
C PRO A 21 -5.28 9.34 -22.82
N ASN A 22 -5.51 9.75 -24.07
CA ASN A 22 -6.45 10.84 -24.42
C ASN A 22 -6.22 12.15 -23.63
N SER A 23 -4.95 12.47 -23.31
CA SER A 23 -4.56 13.65 -22.54
C SER A 23 -5.14 13.72 -21.11
N ARG A 24 -5.58 12.59 -20.56
CA ARG A 24 -6.21 12.56 -19.23
C ARG A 24 -5.28 12.96 -18.09
N HIS A 25 -4.00 12.58 -18.15
CA HIS A 25 -3.07 12.90 -17.07
C HIS A 25 -2.80 14.41 -17.02
N VAL A 26 -2.61 15.03 -18.19
CA VAL A 26 -2.49 16.48 -18.32
C VAL A 26 -3.74 17.18 -17.83
N ALA A 27 -4.94 16.75 -18.23
CA ALA A 27 -6.20 17.36 -17.79
C ALA A 27 -6.36 17.35 -16.25
N LEU A 28 -5.90 16.28 -15.58
CA LEU A 28 -5.89 16.20 -14.11
C LEU A 28 -4.92 17.22 -13.48
N ILE A 29 -3.74 17.41 -14.08
CA ILE A 29 -2.74 18.39 -13.62
C ILE A 29 -3.24 19.81 -13.80
N GLU A 30 -3.80 20.12 -14.96
CA GLU A 30 -4.40 21.42 -15.28
C GLU A 30 -5.54 21.77 -14.33
N ASP A 31 -6.48 20.85 -14.08
CA ASP A 31 -7.59 21.10 -13.16
C ASP A 31 -7.12 21.30 -11.72
N ALA A 32 -6.09 20.57 -11.29
CA ALA A 32 -5.55 20.63 -9.94
C ALA A 32 -4.76 21.92 -9.65
N PHE A 33 -3.99 22.43 -10.59
CA PHE A 33 -3.18 23.65 -10.35
C PHE A 33 -3.73 24.88 -11.05
N LYS A 34 -4.83 24.77 -11.80
CA LYS A 34 -5.37 25.86 -12.63
C LYS A 34 -4.30 26.43 -13.57
N VAL A 35 -3.47 25.54 -14.11
CA VAL A 35 -2.44 25.80 -15.11
C VAL A 35 -2.91 25.31 -16.48
N LEU A 36 -2.27 25.81 -17.53
CA LEU A 36 -2.39 25.32 -18.89
C LEU A 36 -1.09 24.61 -19.26
N VAL A 37 -1.19 23.39 -19.76
CA VAL A 37 -0.08 22.51 -20.09
C VAL A 37 -0.10 22.22 -21.59
N GLU A 38 0.90 22.71 -22.29
CA GLU A 38 1.05 22.52 -23.73
C GLU A 38 2.22 21.58 -23.99
N ALA A 39 2.14 20.72 -25.01
CA ALA A 39 3.23 19.80 -25.36
C ALA A 39 3.86 20.17 -26.71
N PRO A 40 4.62 21.29 -26.80
CA PRO A 40 5.44 21.53 -27.98
C PRO A 40 6.53 20.45 -28.03
N GLY A 41 6.79 19.88 -29.22
CA GLY A 41 7.66 18.71 -29.38
C GLY A 41 8.98 18.79 -28.59
N GLY A 42 9.36 17.68 -27.95
CA GLY A 42 10.55 17.60 -27.08
C GLY A 42 10.31 17.96 -25.61
N GLY A 43 9.07 18.22 -25.19
CA GLY A 43 8.76 18.49 -23.79
C GLY A 43 7.34 18.98 -23.55
N VAL A 44 7.17 19.64 -22.40
CA VAL A 44 5.91 20.21 -21.95
C VAL A 44 6.16 21.63 -21.44
N SER A 45 5.32 22.58 -21.82
CA SER A 45 5.31 23.96 -21.36
C SER A 45 4.15 24.17 -20.40
N VAL A 46 4.42 24.74 -19.22
CA VAL A 46 3.43 25.02 -18.19
C VAL A 46 3.22 26.52 -18.06
N ASN A 47 1.98 26.96 -18.22
CA ASN A 47 1.53 28.34 -18.14
C ASN A 47 0.56 28.50 -16.97
N GLY A 48 0.71 29.51 -16.11
CA GLY A 48 -0.15 29.69 -14.94
C GLY A 48 0.44 30.66 -13.92
N GLY A 49 0.00 30.62 -12.66
CA GLY A 49 0.60 31.38 -11.56
C GLY A 49 1.95 30.79 -11.11
N THR A 50 2.91 31.61 -10.64
CA THR A 50 4.29 31.15 -10.34
C THR A 50 4.35 29.96 -9.39
N ARG A 51 3.51 29.95 -8.34
CA ARG A 51 3.44 28.83 -7.38
C ARG A 51 2.84 27.58 -8.01
N ASP A 52 1.73 27.76 -8.73
CA ASP A 52 1.01 26.67 -9.38
C ASP A 52 1.81 26.01 -10.51
N ARG A 53 2.58 26.81 -11.27
CA ARG A 53 3.54 26.31 -12.26
C ARG A 53 4.63 25.47 -11.61
N SER A 54 5.19 25.93 -10.49
CA SER A 54 6.23 25.18 -9.76
C SER A 54 5.71 23.85 -9.22
N ASP A 55 4.48 23.82 -8.71
CA ASP A 55 3.87 22.59 -8.18
C ASP A 55 3.50 21.63 -9.32
N ALA A 56 2.96 22.14 -10.44
CA ALA A 56 2.69 21.35 -11.63
C ALA A 56 3.97 20.79 -12.27
N ARG A 57 5.06 21.56 -12.31
CA ARG A 57 6.37 21.13 -12.79
C ARG A 57 6.91 19.95 -11.98
N HIS A 58 6.84 20.01 -10.65
CA HIS A 58 7.25 18.89 -9.81
C HIS A 58 6.49 17.60 -10.14
N VAL A 59 5.17 17.70 -10.34
CA VAL A 59 4.36 16.55 -10.73
C VAL A 59 4.79 16.00 -12.08
N ILE A 60 5.01 16.85 -13.08
CA ILE A 60 5.47 16.45 -14.41
C ILE A 60 6.83 15.73 -14.32
N GLU A 61 7.79 16.28 -13.57
CA GLU A 61 9.11 15.67 -13.39
C GLU A 61 9.04 14.32 -12.67
N ASP A 62 8.16 14.17 -11.68
CA ASP A 62 8.00 12.91 -10.96
C ASP A 62 7.35 11.82 -11.82
N LEU A 63 6.37 12.18 -12.64
CA LEU A 63 5.79 11.24 -13.62
C LEU A 63 6.81 10.85 -14.70
N ALA A 64 7.61 11.80 -15.17
CA ALA A 64 8.69 11.54 -16.12
C ALA A 64 9.74 10.57 -15.55
N LYS A 65 10.20 10.78 -14.31
CA LYS A 65 11.15 9.87 -13.64
C LYS A 65 10.61 8.44 -13.53
N ARG A 66 9.33 8.28 -13.21
CA ARG A 66 8.70 6.93 -13.14
C ARG A 66 8.69 6.25 -14.51
N ALA A 67 8.36 7.00 -15.56
CA ALA A 67 8.39 6.50 -16.93
C ALA A 67 9.80 6.15 -17.39
N ALA A 68 10.81 6.95 -17.01
CA ALA A 68 12.22 6.68 -17.30
C ALA A 68 12.73 5.39 -16.63
N LEU A 69 12.15 5.01 -15.49
CA LEU A 69 12.40 3.74 -14.80
C LEU A 69 11.63 2.55 -15.39
N GLY A 70 10.86 2.75 -16.48
CA GLY A 70 10.09 1.71 -17.14
C GLY A 70 8.78 1.34 -16.43
N ALA A 71 8.36 2.12 -15.43
CA ALA A 71 7.08 1.89 -14.75
C ALA A 71 5.91 2.43 -15.58
N GLU A 72 4.80 1.68 -15.62
CA GLU A 72 3.56 2.17 -16.21
C GLU A 72 2.94 3.24 -15.30
N VAL A 73 2.68 4.43 -15.87
CA VAL A 73 2.07 5.54 -15.16
C VAL A 73 0.55 5.46 -15.33
N THR A 74 -0.18 5.30 -14.22
CA THR A 74 -1.65 5.24 -14.22
C THR A 74 -2.27 6.55 -13.71
N GLU A 75 -3.58 6.75 -13.94
CA GLU A 75 -4.29 7.90 -13.37
C GLU A 75 -4.19 7.96 -11.82
N ALA A 76 -4.05 6.81 -11.15
CA ALA A 76 -3.87 6.75 -9.70
C ALA A 76 -2.53 7.36 -9.28
N ASP A 77 -1.47 7.11 -10.06
CA ASP A 77 -0.15 7.68 -9.84
C ASP A 77 -0.15 9.20 -10.00
N VAL A 78 -0.86 9.70 -11.01
CA VAL A 78 -1.04 11.15 -11.24
C VAL A 78 -1.74 11.78 -10.03
N ARG A 79 -2.88 11.22 -9.60
CA ARG A 79 -3.61 11.74 -8.42
C ARG A 79 -2.76 11.74 -7.15
N ALA A 80 -1.89 10.74 -6.98
CA ALA A 80 -0.95 10.70 -5.85
C ALA A 80 0.08 11.84 -5.93
N ALA A 81 0.69 12.05 -7.09
CA ALA A 81 1.66 13.14 -7.30
C ALA A 81 1.02 14.53 -7.08
N LEU A 82 -0.23 14.73 -7.54
CA LEU A 82 -0.99 15.96 -7.31
C LEU A 82 -1.20 16.25 -5.81
N GLY A 83 -1.50 15.21 -5.03
CA GLY A 83 -1.66 15.31 -3.58
C GLY A 83 -0.37 15.71 -2.87
N GLN A 84 0.77 15.21 -3.34
CA GLN A 84 2.10 15.52 -2.79
C GLN A 84 2.50 16.98 -3.07
N ALA A 85 2.31 17.46 -4.30
CA ALA A 85 2.69 18.81 -4.69
C ALA A 85 1.83 19.93 -4.04
N ARG A 86 0.54 19.68 -3.77
CA ARG A 86 -0.31 20.64 -3.02
C ARG A 86 0.08 20.78 -1.54
N GLY A 87 0.77 19.78 -0.97
CA GLY A 87 1.22 19.77 0.42
C GLY A 87 2.64 20.34 0.58
N GLY A 88 2.80 21.65 0.41
CA GLY A 88 4.13 22.28 0.40
C GLY A 88 4.99 22.08 1.66
N LYS A 89 6.26 21.72 1.42
CA LYS A 89 7.47 21.82 2.27
C LYS A 89 7.45 21.09 3.63
N GLY A 90 7.68 19.78 3.57
CA GLY A 90 8.49 19.04 4.54
C GLY A 90 9.68 18.42 3.82
N THR A 91 10.88 18.51 4.41
CA THR A 91 12.14 17.77 4.17
C THR A 91 12.16 16.66 3.10
N PRO A 92 13.26 16.49 2.33
CA PRO A 92 13.39 15.41 1.35
C PRO A 92 13.41 14.07 2.08
N GLY A 93 12.25 13.43 2.12
CA GLY A 93 11.94 12.25 2.91
C GLY A 93 10.51 12.34 3.41
N MET A 94 9.65 11.46 2.90
CA MET A 94 8.26 11.22 3.34
C MET A 94 7.20 12.26 2.94
N ALA A 95 6.41 11.93 1.91
CA ALA A 95 4.97 12.17 1.91
C ALA A 95 4.28 11.20 0.95
N ALA A 96 3.80 10.08 1.49
CA ALA A 96 2.67 9.27 1.01
C ALA A 96 2.37 9.30 -0.50
N ALA A 97 3.00 8.39 -1.26
CA ALA A 97 2.18 7.65 -2.21
C ALA A 97 1.03 7.07 -1.37
N GLY A 98 -0.22 7.41 -1.68
CA GLY A 98 -1.34 6.76 -1.00
C GLY A 98 -1.13 5.26 -1.18
N VAL A 99 -0.75 4.55 -0.11
CA VAL A 99 -0.51 3.11 -0.15
C VAL A 99 -1.88 2.47 -0.31
N SER A 100 -2.37 2.49 -1.54
CA SER A 100 -3.61 1.87 -1.94
C SER A 100 -3.24 0.43 -2.25
N LEU A 101 -3.62 -0.47 -1.35
CA LEU A 101 -3.41 -1.88 -1.57
C LEU A 101 -4.41 -2.34 -2.65
N PRO A 102 -3.95 -3.09 -3.66
CA PRO A 102 -4.82 -3.51 -4.74
C PRO A 102 -5.86 -4.49 -4.19
N GLY A 103 -7.10 -4.04 -4.09
CA GLY A 103 -8.21 -4.91 -3.69
C GLY A 103 -8.70 -5.79 -4.82
N GLY A 104 -9.50 -6.78 -4.45
CA GLY A 104 -10.26 -7.65 -5.34
C GLY A 104 -11.62 -7.02 -5.68
N LYS A 105 -12.71 -7.79 -5.57
CA LYS A 105 -14.06 -7.42 -6.03
C LYS A 105 -14.65 -6.14 -5.38
N ARG A 106 -14.17 -5.75 -4.20
CA ARG A 106 -14.70 -4.59 -3.43
C ARG A 106 -13.95 -3.27 -3.65
N GLY A 107 -12.98 -3.25 -4.56
CA GLY A 107 -12.14 -2.06 -4.82
C GLY A 107 -10.94 -1.98 -3.88
N ALA A 108 -10.06 -1.01 -4.13
CA ALA A 108 -8.78 -0.91 -3.44
C ALA A 108 -8.91 -0.60 -1.94
N ILE A 109 -8.02 -1.19 -1.13
CA ILE A 109 -7.96 -0.90 0.30
C ILE A 109 -7.12 0.36 0.49
N VAL A 110 -7.79 1.45 0.85
CA VAL A 110 -7.20 2.77 1.03
C VAL A 110 -7.14 3.12 2.53
N PRO A 111 -6.01 3.61 3.06
CA PRO A 111 -5.94 4.10 4.43
C PRO A 111 -6.92 5.27 4.62
N LYS A 112 -7.72 5.20 5.69
CA LYS A 112 -8.71 6.23 6.04
C LYS A 112 -8.12 7.37 6.86
N THR A 113 -6.96 7.15 7.48
CA THR A 113 -6.29 8.15 8.34
C THR A 113 -4.81 8.28 8.01
N LYS A 114 -4.21 9.42 8.41
CA LYS A 114 -2.75 9.64 8.27
C LYS A 114 -1.92 8.57 8.99
N ALA A 115 -2.37 8.12 10.15
CA ALA A 115 -1.70 7.07 10.91
C ALA A 115 -1.74 5.71 10.19
N GLN A 116 -2.86 5.37 9.53
CA GLN A 116 -2.95 4.16 8.72
C GLN A 116 -2.06 4.23 7.48
N ALA A 117 -1.98 5.40 6.83
CA ALA A 117 -1.08 5.61 5.70
C ALA A 117 0.40 5.49 6.13
N ALA A 118 0.77 6.09 7.26
CA ALA A 118 2.10 5.95 7.83
C ALA A 118 2.42 4.50 8.21
N TYR A 119 1.46 3.77 8.77
CA TYR A 119 1.63 2.36 9.10
C TYR A 119 1.90 1.50 7.85
N LEU A 120 1.12 1.68 6.78
CA LEU A 120 1.33 0.99 5.52
C LEU A 120 2.69 1.34 4.86
N ASP A 121 3.13 2.60 4.97
CA ASP A 121 4.45 3.03 4.51
C ASP A 121 5.58 2.35 5.30
N MET A 122 5.42 2.22 6.62
CA MET A 122 6.37 1.49 7.47
C MET A 122 6.47 0.02 7.08
N LEU A 123 5.35 -0.65 6.79
CA LEU A 123 5.34 -2.04 6.34
C LEU A 123 6.13 -2.27 5.04
N GLY A 124 6.26 -1.26 4.19
CA GLY A 124 7.03 -1.34 2.95
C GLY A 124 8.50 -0.95 3.06
N ARG A 125 8.90 -0.29 4.15
CA ARG A 125 10.28 0.21 4.33
C ARG A 125 11.06 -0.50 5.42
N CYS A 126 10.37 -1.11 6.38
CA CYS A 126 10.97 -1.73 7.55
C CYS A 126 10.78 -3.24 7.51
N GLU A 127 11.84 -4.01 7.78
CA GLU A 127 11.77 -5.46 7.94
C GLU A 127 10.93 -5.89 9.16
N LEU A 128 10.91 -5.06 10.20
CA LEU A 128 10.11 -5.24 11.41
C LEU A 128 9.35 -3.95 11.75
N SER A 129 8.04 -4.07 11.92
CA SER A 129 7.14 -2.95 12.23
C SER A 129 6.22 -3.27 13.39
N PHE A 130 6.13 -2.35 14.37
CA PHE A 130 5.21 -2.47 15.50
C PHE A 130 3.99 -1.58 15.30
N GLY A 131 2.83 -2.18 15.03
CA GLY A 131 1.55 -1.49 14.98
C GLY A 131 0.94 -1.39 16.38
N VAL A 132 1.19 -0.30 17.11
CA VAL A 132 0.62 -0.08 18.45
C VAL A 132 -0.52 0.93 18.38
N GLY A 133 -1.65 0.60 19.00
CA GLY A 133 -2.78 1.53 19.12
C GLY A 133 -4.08 0.85 19.56
N PRO A 134 -5.14 1.63 19.84
CA PRO A 134 -6.42 1.11 20.33
C PRO A 134 -7.06 0.06 19.40
N ALA A 135 -7.98 -0.73 19.95
CA ALA A 135 -8.81 -1.64 19.16
C ALA A 135 -9.58 -0.87 18.07
N GLY A 136 -9.87 -1.53 16.94
CA GLY A 136 -10.64 -0.92 15.84
C GLY A 136 -9.88 0.06 14.94
N THR A 137 -8.58 0.31 15.18
CA THR A 137 -7.76 1.23 14.36
C THR A 137 -7.26 0.61 13.04
N GLY A 138 -7.58 -0.66 12.78
CA GLY A 138 -7.29 -1.35 11.51
C GLY A 138 -5.86 -1.90 11.38
N LYS A 139 -5.08 -1.95 12.46
CA LYS A 139 -3.67 -2.41 12.45
C LYS A 139 -3.52 -3.80 11.84
N THR A 140 -4.20 -4.79 12.41
CA THR A 140 -4.16 -6.19 11.97
C THR A 140 -4.72 -6.35 10.55
N PHE A 141 -5.83 -5.66 10.26
CA PHE A 141 -6.45 -5.69 8.93
C PHE A 141 -5.52 -5.15 7.84
N LEU A 142 -4.88 -4.00 8.07
CA LEU A 142 -3.96 -3.38 7.12
C LEU A 142 -2.69 -4.20 6.92
N ALA A 143 -2.16 -4.81 7.99
CA ALA A 143 -1.03 -5.73 7.89
C ALA A 143 -1.37 -6.96 7.05
N ALA A 144 -2.56 -7.55 7.27
CA ALA A 144 -3.04 -8.69 6.51
C ALA A 144 -3.24 -8.36 5.03
N ALA A 145 -3.88 -7.22 4.74
CA ALA A 145 -4.06 -6.74 3.38
C ALA A 145 -2.70 -6.47 2.68
N TYR A 146 -1.72 -5.91 3.41
CA TYR A 146 -0.39 -5.66 2.88
C TYR A 146 0.34 -6.97 2.55
N GLY A 147 0.38 -7.91 3.50
CA GLY A 147 0.98 -9.24 3.30
C GLY A 147 0.32 -10.03 2.16
N ALA A 148 -1.00 -9.98 2.04
CA ALA A 148 -1.73 -10.58 0.92
C ALA A 148 -1.32 -9.97 -0.43
N SER A 149 -1.12 -8.66 -0.50
CA SER A 149 -0.63 -7.99 -1.71
C SER A 149 0.78 -8.46 -2.08
N LEU A 150 1.68 -8.63 -1.11
CA LEU A 150 3.02 -9.18 -1.36
C LEU A 150 2.95 -10.61 -1.90
N LEU A 151 2.13 -11.46 -1.27
CA LEU A 151 1.92 -12.85 -1.68
C LEU A 151 1.32 -12.93 -3.09
N ARG A 152 0.37 -12.05 -3.42
CA ARG A 152 -0.24 -11.97 -4.76
C ARG A 152 0.78 -11.61 -5.84
N ARG A 153 1.75 -10.75 -5.51
CA ARG A 153 2.82 -10.29 -6.41
C ARG A 153 4.02 -11.24 -6.46
N GLY A 154 4.01 -12.32 -5.67
CA GLY A 154 5.14 -13.25 -5.55
C GLY A 154 6.38 -12.63 -4.89
N GLN A 155 6.22 -11.57 -4.08
CA GLN A 155 7.33 -10.96 -3.33
C GLN A 155 7.65 -11.72 -2.04
N VAL A 156 6.68 -12.50 -1.56
CA VAL A 156 6.85 -13.48 -0.48
C VAL A 156 6.21 -14.78 -0.92
N ASP A 157 6.76 -15.89 -0.45
CA ASP A 157 6.25 -17.24 -0.74
C ASP A 157 5.19 -17.65 0.27
N ARG A 158 5.25 -17.07 1.48
CA ARG A 158 4.38 -17.44 2.60
C ARG A 158 3.85 -16.23 3.37
N LEU A 159 2.62 -16.35 3.85
CA LEU A 159 1.99 -15.44 4.80
C LEU A 159 1.67 -16.23 6.08
N VAL A 160 2.35 -15.92 7.17
CA VAL A 160 2.17 -16.62 8.46
C VAL A 160 1.51 -15.69 9.45
N ILE A 161 0.38 -16.12 9.98
CA ILE A 161 -0.38 -15.41 11.00
C ILE A 161 -0.24 -16.18 12.29
N THR A 162 0.21 -15.48 13.32
CA THR A 162 0.37 -16.06 14.65
C THR A 162 -0.22 -15.18 15.71
N ARG A 163 -0.80 -15.82 16.72
CA ARG A 163 -1.37 -15.14 17.88
C ARG A 163 -0.92 -15.88 19.14
N PRO A 164 -0.52 -15.18 20.22
CA PRO A 164 -0.30 -15.81 21.51
C PRO A 164 -1.58 -16.50 21.98
N ALA A 165 -1.46 -17.66 22.61
CA ALA A 165 -2.60 -18.27 23.27
C ALA A 165 -3.06 -17.34 24.39
N VAL A 166 -4.29 -16.83 24.27
CA VAL A 166 -4.95 -16.10 25.36
C VAL A 166 -5.80 -17.13 26.07
N GLU A 167 -5.47 -17.46 27.32
CA GLU A 167 -6.39 -18.19 28.20
C GLU A 167 -7.59 -17.28 28.47
N ALA A 168 -8.62 -17.37 27.62
CA ALA A 168 -9.92 -16.76 27.87
C ALA A 168 -10.71 -17.56 28.93
N GLY A 169 -10.05 -17.95 30.02
CA GLY A 169 -10.63 -18.76 31.11
C GLY A 169 -10.78 -20.26 30.82
N GLU A 170 -10.65 -20.72 29.58
CA GLU A 170 -10.63 -22.14 29.22
C GLU A 170 -9.30 -22.51 28.58
N LYS A 171 -8.64 -23.58 29.09
CA LYS A 171 -7.48 -24.17 28.42
C LYS A 171 -7.88 -24.46 26.97
N LEU A 172 -7.04 -24.13 25.99
CA LEU A 172 -7.23 -24.41 24.56
C LEU A 172 -7.66 -25.87 24.24
N GLY A 173 -7.50 -26.78 25.20
CA GLY A 173 -7.99 -28.16 25.21
C GLY A 173 -9.49 -28.39 25.43
N PHE A 174 -10.34 -27.39 25.72
CA PHE A 174 -11.76 -27.63 26.08
C PHE A 174 -12.80 -27.47 24.97
N LEU A 175 -12.45 -26.86 23.83
CA LEU A 175 -13.35 -26.88 22.68
C LEU A 175 -13.22 -28.24 21.94
N PRO A 176 -14.30 -28.92 21.54
CA PRO A 176 -14.21 -30.05 20.62
C PRO A 176 -13.87 -29.54 19.20
N GLY A 177 -12.96 -30.21 18.47
CA GLY A 177 -12.57 -29.83 17.08
C GLY A 177 -11.06 -29.82 16.81
N ASP A 178 -10.66 -29.68 15.55
CA ASP A 178 -9.26 -29.51 15.12
C ASP A 178 -8.69 -28.17 15.63
N LEU A 179 -7.38 -28.07 15.83
CA LEU A 179 -6.72 -26.86 16.34
C LEU A 179 -7.07 -25.61 15.51
N ASN A 180 -7.25 -25.79 14.20
CA ASN A 180 -7.67 -24.74 13.27
C ASN A 180 -9.08 -24.21 13.58
N GLU A 181 -10.04 -25.09 13.87
CA GLU A 181 -11.45 -24.73 14.15
C GLU A 181 -11.59 -23.89 15.43
N LYS A 182 -10.64 -24.00 16.35
CA LYS A 182 -10.62 -23.26 17.62
C LYS A 182 -10.01 -21.86 17.50
N VAL A 183 -9.10 -21.66 16.55
CA VAL A 183 -8.37 -20.40 16.37
C VAL A 183 -9.13 -19.50 15.37
N ASP A 184 -9.89 -20.10 14.45
CA ASP A 184 -10.61 -19.41 13.37
C ASP A 184 -11.51 -18.24 13.79
N PRO A 185 -12.27 -18.27 14.91
CA PRO A 185 -13.11 -17.12 15.32
C PRO A 185 -12.31 -15.84 15.59
N TYR A 186 -11.07 -15.96 16.08
CA TYR A 186 -10.21 -14.81 16.41
C TYR A 186 -9.47 -14.25 15.19
N LEU A 187 -9.45 -15.01 14.11
CA LEU A 187 -8.78 -14.67 12.85
C LEU A 187 -9.75 -14.12 11.81
N ALA A 188 -11.05 -14.05 12.10
CA ALA A 188 -12.06 -13.57 11.16
C ALA A 188 -11.70 -12.23 10.48
N PRO A 189 -11.24 -11.17 11.20
CA PRO A 189 -10.85 -9.92 10.55
C PRO A 189 -9.66 -10.05 9.59
N ILE A 190 -8.78 -11.03 9.85
CA ILE A 190 -7.63 -11.34 8.99
C ILE A 190 -8.14 -12.06 7.74
N TRP A 191 -8.97 -13.09 7.90
CA TRP A 191 -9.58 -13.81 6.78
C TRP A 191 -10.39 -12.89 5.87
N GLU A 192 -11.14 -11.95 6.43
CA GLU A 192 -11.83 -10.91 5.66
C GLU A 192 -10.86 -10.08 4.80
N ALA A 193 -9.76 -9.60 5.38
CA ALA A 193 -8.75 -8.83 4.65
C ALA A 193 -8.12 -9.65 3.51
N LEU A 194 -7.81 -10.92 3.75
CA LEU A 194 -7.23 -11.80 2.74
C LEU A 194 -8.22 -12.07 1.60
N ASN A 195 -9.48 -12.34 1.94
CA ASN A 195 -10.55 -12.57 0.98
C ASN A 195 -10.81 -11.34 0.12
N ASP A 196 -10.70 -10.13 0.69
CA ASP A 196 -10.87 -8.89 -0.04
C ASP A 196 -9.74 -8.65 -1.07
N ILE A 197 -8.50 -9.12 -0.82
CA ILE A 197 -7.35 -8.91 -1.71
C ILE A 197 -7.17 -10.05 -2.74
N LEU A 198 -7.32 -11.30 -2.30
CA LEU A 198 -7.02 -12.51 -3.08
C LEU A 198 -8.29 -13.19 -3.62
N GLY A 199 -9.43 -13.01 -2.95
CA GLY A 199 -10.65 -13.77 -3.18
C GLY A 199 -10.69 -15.07 -2.38
N ALA A 200 -11.89 -15.45 -1.91
CA ALA A 200 -12.08 -16.57 -1.00
C ALA A 200 -11.56 -17.91 -1.54
N GLU A 201 -11.77 -18.19 -2.84
CA GLU A 201 -11.28 -19.42 -3.47
C GLU A 201 -9.75 -19.47 -3.51
N ASP A 202 -9.08 -18.34 -3.79
CA ASP A 202 -7.61 -18.30 -3.80
C ASP A 202 -7.04 -18.42 -2.37
N VAL A 203 -7.67 -17.75 -1.40
CA VAL A 203 -7.29 -17.88 0.02
C VAL A 203 -7.36 -19.35 0.44
N GLN A 204 -8.47 -20.03 0.16
CA GLN A 204 -8.62 -21.44 0.54
C GLN A 204 -7.55 -22.31 -0.14
N ARG A 205 -7.36 -22.17 -1.46
CA ARG A 205 -6.34 -22.91 -2.20
C ARG A 205 -4.93 -22.69 -1.64
N ARG A 206 -4.59 -21.45 -1.28
CA ARG A 206 -3.27 -21.10 -0.72
C ARG A 206 -3.09 -21.60 0.71
N ARG A 207 -4.17 -21.70 1.50
CA ARG A 207 -4.15 -22.39 2.80
C ARG A 207 -3.87 -23.88 2.64
N ASP A 208 -4.57 -24.55 1.72
CA ASP A 208 -4.38 -25.98 1.46
C ASP A 208 -2.95 -26.32 1.00
N LYS A 209 -2.30 -25.38 0.30
CA LYS A 209 -0.88 -25.47 -0.10
C LYS A 209 0.13 -25.09 0.98
N GLY A 210 -0.31 -24.55 2.12
CA GLY A 210 0.57 -24.03 3.17
C GLY A 210 1.26 -22.70 2.85
N GLU A 211 0.80 -21.98 1.82
CA GLU A 211 1.28 -20.62 1.51
C GLU A 211 0.70 -19.59 2.48
N ILE A 212 -0.54 -19.81 2.95
CA ILE A 212 -1.15 -19.01 4.03
C ILE A 212 -1.35 -19.92 5.23
N GLU A 213 -0.70 -19.60 6.34
CA GLU A 213 -0.74 -20.40 7.55
C GLU A 213 -1.24 -19.54 8.72
N ALA A 214 -2.13 -20.11 9.54
CA ALA A 214 -2.47 -19.53 10.82
C ALA A 214 -2.20 -20.56 11.92
N ALA A 215 -1.32 -20.22 12.86
CA ALA A 215 -0.95 -21.13 13.94
C ALA A 215 -0.60 -20.36 15.23
N PRO A 216 -0.75 -20.99 16.42
CA PRO A 216 -0.35 -20.35 17.67
C PRO A 216 1.16 -20.04 17.72
N ILE A 217 1.55 -19.01 18.46
CA ILE A 217 2.95 -18.56 18.52
C ILE A 217 3.93 -19.64 18.99
N ALA A 218 3.47 -20.59 19.82
CA ALA A 218 4.27 -21.71 20.28
C ALA A 218 4.78 -22.60 19.13
N PHE A 219 4.03 -22.69 18.03
CA PHE A 219 4.39 -23.48 16.85
C PHE A 219 5.45 -22.80 16.00
N MET A 220 5.78 -21.54 16.27
CA MET A 220 6.85 -20.83 15.57
C MET A 220 8.25 -21.20 16.08
N ARG A 221 8.36 -21.83 17.26
CA ARG A 221 9.64 -22.18 17.86
C ARG A 221 10.44 -23.15 16.99
N GLY A 222 11.68 -22.79 16.68
CA GLY A 222 12.58 -23.63 15.89
C GLY A 222 12.30 -23.65 14.38
N ARG A 223 11.35 -22.83 13.90
CA ARG A 223 11.06 -22.70 12.47
C ARG A 223 11.98 -21.69 11.79
N THR A 224 12.31 -21.99 10.53
CA THR A 224 12.92 -21.03 9.63
C THR A 224 11.83 -20.39 8.75
N LEU A 225 11.61 -19.08 8.94
CA LEU A 225 10.57 -18.30 8.25
C LEU A 225 11.16 -17.51 7.08
N SER A 226 11.89 -18.18 6.19
CA SER A 226 12.44 -17.56 4.98
C SER A 226 11.34 -17.17 3.99
N HIS A 227 11.55 -16.03 3.32
CA HIS A 227 10.67 -15.46 2.30
C HIS A 227 9.20 -15.40 2.73
N ALA A 228 8.97 -15.10 4.01
CA ALA A 228 7.64 -15.05 4.59
C ALA A 228 7.32 -13.65 5.13
N PHE A 229 6.07 -13.23 4.94
CA PHE A 229 5.51 -12.11 5.70
C PHE A 229 4.83 -12.68 6.95
N VAL A 230 5.24 -12.23 8.14
CA VAL A 230 4.77 -12.78 9.42
C VAL A 230 4.01 -11.71 10.19
N ILE A 231 2.80 -12.04 10.61
CA ILE A 231 1.95 -11.17 11.43
C ILE A 231 1.84 -11.80 12.82
N VAL A 232 2.31 -11.07 13.83
CA VAL A 232 2.08 -11.43 15.24
C VAL A 232 0.95 -10.56 15.78
N ASP A 233 -0.25 -11.12 15.80
CA ASP A 233 -1.45 -10.44 16.30
C ASP A 233 -1.55 -10.54 17.82
N GLU A 234 -2.14 -9.52 18.45
CA GLU A 234 -2.23 -9.39 19.92
C GLU A 234 -0.92 -9.66 20.67
N ALA A 235 0.20 -9.18 20.13
CA ALA A 235 1.53 -9.41 20.69
C ALA A 235 1.68 -8.94 22.15
N GLN A 236 0.84 -8.03 22.64
CA GLN A 236 0.83 -7.64 24.05
C GLN A 236 0.53 -8.81 25.02
N ASN A 237 -0.05 -9.90 24.53
CA ASN A 237 -0.33 -11.10 25.32
C ASN A 237 0.86 -12.07 25.40
N THR A 238 2.03 -11.73 24.85
CA THR A 238 3.25 -12.52 25.05
C THR A 238 3.79 -12.31 26.47
N SER A 239 4.27 -13.38 27.10
CA SER A 239 4.95 -13.29 28.40
C SER A 239 6.27 -12.53 28.30
N ARG A 240 6.62 -11.79 29.36
CA ARG A 240 8.01 -11.32 29.56
C ARG A 240 8.88 -12.54 29.86
N LEU A 241 10.06 -12.59 29.24
CA LEU A 241 11.12 -13.56 29.58
C LEU A 241 11.60 -13.35 31.03
#